data_AF-A0A959ZTS0-F1
#
_entry.id   AF-A0A959ZTS0-F1
#
_cell.length_a   1.000
_cell.length_b   1.000
_cell.length_c   1.000
_cell.angle_alpha   90.00
_cell.angle_beta   90.00
_cell.angle_gamma   90.00
#
_symmetry.space_group_name_H-M   'P 1'
#
loop_
_entity.id
_entity.type
_entity.pdbx_description
1 polymer ?
#
loop_
_entity_poly.entity_id
_entity_poly.type
_entity_poly.pdbx_seq_one_letter_code
_entity_poly.pdbx_strand_id
1 'polypeptide(L)'
;MDLSILELAFLAAAALAAGAVNALAGGGTLISFPALTAVGVPALTANITNTVALTPGYVGGTLAQRTDLAGQRARARAITLPAVLGGLFGAGLLLLAGEDLFEALVPWLLLVAAVLIGADRWLKRWVTGRIAAHDAAGGGTAPAAIAAFVGSTYGGFFGAGLGIILLALYAQVVPESLARINALKQL
;
A
#
# COMPACT_ATOMS: atom_id res chain seq x y z
N MET A 1 17.53 20.88 10.40
CA MET A 1 17.97 20.62 9.02
C MET A 1 17.28 21.68 8.17
N ASP A 2 18.04 22.64 7.65
CA ASP A 2 17.46 23.74 6.88
C ASP A 2 17.41 23.31 5.41
N LEU A 3 16.23 22.90 4.95
CA LEU A 3 16.01 22.52 3.55
C LEU A 3 16.02 23.76 2.66
N SER A 4 16.80 23.71 1.58
CA SER A 4 16.80 24.75 0.56
C SER A 4 15.47 24.78 -0.21
N ILE A 5 15.16 25.92 -0.82
CA ILE A 5 13.96 26.08 -1.67
C ILE A 5 13.97 25.06 -2.82
N LEU A 6 15.15 24.71 -3.34
CA LEU A 6 15.29 23.73 -4.42
C LEU A 6 14.96 22.31 -3.94
N GLU A 7 15.39 21.92 -2.74
CA GLU A 7 15.03 20.64 -2.13
C GLU A 7 13.53 20.57 -1.84
N LEU A 8 12.93 21.66 -1.34
CA LEU A 8 11.48 21.73 -1.13
C LEU A 8 10.71 21.59 -2.44
N ALA A 9 11.14 22.25 -3.51
CA ALA A 9 10.53 22.13 -4.83
C ALA A 9 10.67 20.70 -5.39
N PHE A 10 11.84 20.08 -5.22
CA PHE A 10 12.08 18.68 -5.60
C PHE A 10 11.17 17.72 -4.83
N LEU A 11 11.09 17.85 -3.50
CA LEU A 11 10.22 17.03 -2.65
C LEU A 11 8.75 17.22 -3.00
N ALA A 12 8.31 18.45 -3.29
CA ALA A 12 6.94 18.72 -3.72
C ALA A 12 6.61 18.02 -5.05
N ALA A 13 7.51 18.08 -6.03
CA ALA A 13 7.34 17.37 -7.30
C ALA A 13 7.33 15.85 -7.10
N ALA A 14 8.22 15.31 -6.28
CA ALA A 14 8.28 13.90 -5.94
C ALA A 14 7.00 13.43 -5.23
N ALA A 15 6.47 14.23 -4.29
CA ALA A 15 5.22 13.92 -3.58
C ALA A 15 4.00 13.90 -4.52
N LEU A 16 3.91 14.84 -5.46
CA LEU A 16 2.85 14.85 -6.48
C LEU A 16 2.92 13.61 -7.38
N ALA A 17 4.11 13.27 -7.88
CA ALA A 17 4.31 12.08 -8.69
C ALA A 17 4.01 10.79 -7.91
N ALA A 18 4.48 10.70 -6.67
CA ALA A 18 4.20 9.60 -5.76
C ALA A 18 2.69 9.42 -5.54
N GLY A 19 1.96 10.52 -5.28
CA GLY A 19 0.51 10.49 -5.11
C GLY A 19 -0.23 9.95 -6.34
N ALA A 20 0.13 10.42 -7.54
CA ALA A 20 -0.45 9.94 -8.79
C ALA A 20 -0.19 8.44 -9.01
N VAL A 21 1.06 7.99 -8.81
CA VAL A 21 1.43 6.57 -8.94
C VAL A 21 0.75 5.71 -7.87
N ASN A 22 0.59 6.22 -6.65
CA ASN A 22 -0.07 5.51 -5.57
C ASN A 22 -1.57 5.28 -5.87
N ALA A 23 -2.24 6.29 -6.44
CA ALA A 23 -3.63 6.18 -6.87
C ALA A 23 -3.82 5.11 -7.95
N LEU A 24 -2.89 5.03 -8.92
CA LEU A 24 -2.97 4.10 -10.04
C LEU A 24 -2.59 2.66 -9.69
N ALA A 25 -1.46 2.47 -9.00
CA ALA A 25 -0.81 1.17 -8.86
C ALA A 25 -0.34 0.87 -7.43
N GLY A 26 -0.45 1.80 -6.47
CA GLY A 26 -0.01 1.57 -5.09
C GLY A 26 1.51 1.62 -4.87
N GLY A 27 2.25 2.25 -5.80
CA GLY A 27 3.71 2.30 -5.81
C GLY A 27 4.33 3.63 -5.36
N GLY A 28 3.55 4.59 -4.86
CA GLY A 28 4.01 5.97 -4.64
C GLY A 28 5.22 6.09 -3.73
N THR A 29 5.27 5.29 -2.67
CA THR A 29 6.41 5.24 -1.72
C THR A 29 7.76 5.01 -2.40
N LEU A 30 7.82 4.26 -3.51
CA LEU A 30 9.09 4.04 -4.22
C LEU A 30 9.64 5.31 -4.88
N ILE A 31 8.84 6.37 -4.95
CA ILE A 31 9.27 7.69 -5.42
C ILE A 31 9.56 8.59 -4.23
N SER A 32 8.60 8.76 -3.32
CA SER A 32 8.67 9.71 -2.22
C SER A 32 9.65 9.31 -1.12
N PHE A 33 9.80 8.02 -0.81
CA PHE A 33 10.76 7.58 0.21
C PHE A 33 12.21 7.83 -0.23
N PRO A 34 12.67 7.37 -1.43
CA PRO A 34 14.02 7.69 -1.90
C PRO A 34 14.28 9.19 -2.04
N ALA A 35 13.27 9.98 -2.43
CA ALA A 35 13.39 11.42 -2.52
C ALA A 35 13.67 12.07 -1.16
N LEU A 36 12.99 11.63 -0.10
CA LEU A 36 13.23 12.10 1.27
C LEU A 36 14.62 11.69 1.78
N THR A 37 15.03 10.44 1.55
CA THR A 37 16.37 9.99 1.97
C THR A 37 17.48 10.68 1.18
N ALA A 38 17.24 11.03 -0.10
CA ALA A 38 18.22 11.71 -0.95
C ALA A 38 18.56 13.13 -0.46
N VAL A 39 17.63 13.79 0.24
CA VAL A 39 17.88 15.10 0.86
C VAL A 39 18.35 14.97 2.33
N GLY A 40 18.75 13.77 2.74
CA GLY A 40 19.34 13.53 4.06
C GLY A 40 18.35 13.29 5.19
N VAL A 41 17.06 13.09 4.91
CA VAL A 41 16.09 12.68 5.93
C VAL A 41 16.40 11.24 6.36
N PRO A 42 16.58 10.95 7.66
CA PRO A 42 16.83 9.60 8.13
C PRO A 42 15.74 8.62 7.70
N ALA A 43 16.11 7.38 7.39
CA ALA A 43 15.22 6.41 6.76
C ALA A 43 13.92 6.20 7.54
N LEU A 44 13.99 6.04 8.86
CA LEU A 44 12.81 5.87 9.71
C LEU A 44 11.87 7.08 9.62
N THR A 45 12.43 8.29 9.72
CA THR A 45 11.66 9.54 9.61
C THR A 45 11.06 9.68 8.21
N ALA A 46 11.82 9.38 7.16
CA ALA A 46 11.35 9.41 5.78
C ALA A 46 10.15 8.46 5.56
N ASN A 47 10.20 7.26 6.13
CA ASN A 47 9.10 6.29 6.05
C ASN A 47 7.82 6.77 6.75
N ILE A 48 7.96 7.31 7.96
CA ILE A 48 6.84 7.86 8.72
C ILE A 48 6.22 9.05 7.97
N THR A 49 7.05 10.01 7.54
CA THR A 49 6.61 11.17 6.75
C THR A 49 5.89 10.75 5.48
N ASN A 50 6.44 9.78 4.74
CA ASN A 50 5.82 9.26 3.53
C ASN A 50 4.44 8.62 3.81
N THR A 51 4.33 7.81 4.86
CA THR A 51 3.08 7.15 5.23
C THR A 51 1.98 8.18 5.54
N VAL A 52 2.32 9.21 6.30
CA VAL A 52 1.40 10.33 6.60
C VAL A 52 1.03 11.08 5.32
N ALA A 53 2.01 11.38 4.46
CA ALA A 53 1.80 12.13 3.22
C ALA A 53 0.87 11.39 2.23
N LEU A 54 0.85 10.05 2.23
CA LEU A 54 -0.02 9.24 1.38
C LEU A 54 -1.44 9.09 1.91
N THR A 55 -1.69 9.38 3.19
CA THR A 55 -3.01 9.19 3.84
C THR A 55 -4.15 9.94 3.13
N PRO A 56 -4.01 11.23 2.76
CA PRO A 56 -5.04 11.93 1.97
C PRO A 56 -5.29 11.27 0.61
N GLY A 57 -4.27 10.65 0.00
CA GLY A 57 -4.39 9.91 -1.25
C GLY A 57 -5.26 8.66 -1.12
N TYR A 58 -5.16 7.91 -0.02
CA TYR A 58 -6.05 6.78 0.26
C TYR A 58 -7.51 7.22 0.48
N VAL A 59 -7.72 8.32 1.20
CA VAL A 59 -9.06 8.93 1.36
C VAL A 59 -9.63 9.36 0.01
N GLY A 60 -8.85 10.09 -0.79
CA GLY A 60 -9.24 10.52 -2.14
C GLY A 60 -9.56 9.34 -3.06
N GLY A 61 -8.74 8.29 -3.03
CA GLY A 61 -8.97 7.07 -3.79
C GLY A 61 -10.24 6.32 -3.38
N THR A 62 -10.49 6.22 -2.07
CA THR A 62 -11.74 5.64 -1.53
C THR A 62 -12.97 6.43 -2.01
N LEU A 63 -12.90 7.76 -2.00
CA LEU A 63 -13.99 8.63 -2.48
C LEU A 63 -14.19 8.50 -4.00
N ALA A 64 -13.10 8.46 -4.77
CA ALA A 64 -13.14 8.30 -6.22
C ALA A 64 -13.74 6.95 -6.65
N GLN A 65 -13.50 5.90 -5.88
CA GLN A 65 -13.98 4.53 -6.15
C GLN A 65 -15.22 4.15 -5.33
N ARG A 66 -15.96 5.13 -4.81
CA ARG A 66 -17.14 4.90 -3.96
C ARG A 66 -18.24 4.06 -4.62
N THR A 67 -18.35 4.13 -5.95
CA THR A 67 -19.31 3.34 -6.73
C THR A 67 -18.92 1.87 -6.77
N ASP A 68 -17.62 1.56 -6.80
CA ASP A 68 -17.12 0.19 -6.77
C ASP A 68 -17.22 -0.44 -5.37
N LEU A 69 -17.26 0.39 -4.32
CA LEU A 69 -17.56 -0.03 -2.95
C LEU A 69 -19.07 -0.24 -2.71
N ALA A 70 -19.93 0.28 -3.58
CA ALA A 70 -21.37 0.06 -3.47
C ALA A 70 -21.67 -1.44 -3.66
N GLY A 71 -22.53 -1.98 -2.78
CA GLY A 71 -22.83 -3.41 -2.72
C GLY A 71 -21.86 -4.28 -1.91
N GLN A 72 -20.73 -3.75 -1.44
CA GLN A 72 -19.75 -4.48 -0.61
C GLN A 72 -19.53 -3.89 0.79
N ARG A 73 -20.45 -3.05 1.29
CA ARG A 73 -20.31 -2.33 2.56
C ARG A 73 -20.04 -3.24 3.76
N ALA A 74 -20.66 -4.42 3.81
CA ALA A 74 -20.42 -5.39 4.88
C ALA A 74 -18.97 -5.91 4.85
N ARG A 75 -18.47 -6.26 3.66
CA ARG A 75 -17.08 -6.68 3.47
C ARG A 75 -16.11 -5.55 3.80
N ALA A 76 -16.36 -4.34 3.29
CA ALA A 76 -15.58 -3.14 3.59
C ALA A 76 -15.43 -2.93 5.11
N ARG A 77 -16.55 -2.93 5.86
CA ARG A 77 -16.52 -2.80 7.33
C ARG A 77 -15.74 -3.93 8.01
N ALA A 78 -15.90 -5.15 7.51
CA ALA A 78 -15.25 -6.32 8.10
C ALA A 78 -13.74 -6.38 7.83
N ILE A 79 -13.23 -5.74 6.77
CA ILE A 79 -11.79 -5.64 6.51
C ILE A 79 -11.15 -4.42 7.17
N THR A 80 -11.90 -3.32 7.38
CA THR A 80 -11.34 -2.08 7.95
C THR A 80 -10.74 -2.30 9.34
N LEU A 81 -11.45 -2.97 10.26
CA LEU A 81 -10.92 -3.18 11.61
C LEU A 81 -9.63 -4.04 11.60
N PRO A 82 -9.59 -5.20 10.92
CA PRO A 82 -8.35 -5.95 10.71
C PRO A 82 -7.23 -5.14 10.05
N ALA A 83 -7.54 -4.32 9.05
CA ALA A 83 -6.54 -3.45 8.39
C ALA A 83 -5.95 -2.44 9.37
N VAL A 84 -6.78 -1.79 10.20
CA VAL A 84 -6.33 -0.86 11.24
C VAL A 84 -5.45 -1.58 12.27
N LEU A 85 -5.89 -2.73 12.78
CA LEU A 85 -5.11 -3.51 13.73
C LEU A 85 -3.79 -4.00 13.14
N GLY A 86 -3.82 -4.47 11.88
CA GLY A 86 -2.64 -4.88 11.14
C GLY A 86 -1.66 -3.72 10.98
N GLY A 87 -2.14 -2.55 10.56
CA GLY A 87 -1.34 -1.33 10.42
C GLY A 87 -0.69 -0.89 11.73
N LEU A 88 -1.46 -0.87 12.82
CA LEU A 88 -0.93 -0.55 14.15
C LEU A 88 0.13 -1.56 14.61
N PHE A 89 -0.11 -2.85 14.36
CA PHE A 89 0.86 -3.89 14.67
C PHE A 89 2.15 -3.73 13.85
N GLY A 90 2.04 -3.47 12.55
CA GLY A 90 3.17 -3.18 11.67
C GLY A 90 3.97 -1.95 12.09
N ALA A 91 3.29 -0.87 12.46
CA ALA A 91 3.92 0.34 12.99
C ALA A 91 4.61 0.07 14.32
N GLY A 92 4.01 -0.75 15.20
CA GLY A 92 4.67 -1.21 16.43
C GLY A 92 5.96 -1.98 16.14
N LEU A 93 5.94 -2.90 15.16
CA LEU A 93 7.14 -3.63 14.73
C LEU A 93 8.21 -2.70 14.19
N LEU A 94 7.84 -1.67 13.43
CA LEU A 94 8.77 -0.65 12.93
C LEU A 94 9.45 0.09 14.08
N LEU A 95 8.67 0.54 15.07
CA LEU A 95 9.20 1.23 16.24
C LEU A 95 10.09 0.33 17.10
N LEU A 96 9.77 -0.96 17.20
CA LEU A 96 10.58 -1.95 17.93
C LEU A 96 11.86 -2.34 17.19
N ALA A 97 11.85 -2.37 15.85
CA ALA A 97 13.03 -2.64 15.05
C ALA A 97 14.12 -1.58 15.28
N GLY A 98 13.72 -0.33 15.50
CA GLY A 98 14.65 0.78 15.65
C GLY A 98 15.23 1.25 14.32
N GLU A 99 15.98 2.35 14.36
CA GLU A 99 16.50 3.02 13.17
C GLU A 99 17.54 2.18 12.42
N ASP A 100 18.50 1.60 13.14
CA ASP A 100 19.59 0.81 12.54
C ASP A 100 19.09 -0.41 11.77
N LEU A 101 18.17 -1.18 12.37
CA LEU A 101 17.62 -2.38 11.71
C LEU A 101 16.76 -1.97 10.53
N PHE A 102 15.96 -0.91 10.66
CA PHE A 102 15.14 -0.43 9.55
C PHE A 102 16.01 0.01 8.37
N GLU A 103 17.05 0.80 8.62
CA GLU A 103 18.00 1.26 7.59
C GLU A 103 18.70 0.09 6.89
N ALA A 104 19.08 -0.95 7.63
CA ALA A 104 19.63 -2.18 7.06
C ALA A 104 18.63 -2.95 6.17
N LEU A 105 17.33 -2.87 6.48
CA LEU A 105 16.26 -3.54 5.72
C LEU A 105 15.82 -2.76 4.47
N VAL A 106 15.93 -1.44 4.48
CA VAL A 106 15.44 -0.54 3.43
C VAL A 106 15.85 -0.98 2.01
N PRO A 107 17.13 -1.31 1.71
CA PRO A 107 17.52 -1.73 0.36
C PRO A 107 16.77 -2.98 -0.12
N TRP A 108 16.54 -3.93 0.78
CA TRP A 108 15.82 -5.17 0.48
C TRP A 108 14.33 -4.92 0.30
N LEU A 109 13.74 -4.07 1.14
CA LEU A 109 12.33 -3.70 1.04
C LEU A 109 12.04 -2.94 -0.27
N LEU A 110 12.94 -2.02 -0.65
CA LEU A 110 12.86 -1.32 -1.92
C LEU A 110 13.05 -2.27 -3.11
N LEU A 111 13.98 -3.21 -3.03
CA LEU A 111 14.19 -4.22 -4.08
C LEU A 111 12.93 -5.07 -4.28
N VAL A 112 12.33 -5.58 -3.19
CA VAL A 112 11.10 -6.36 -3.27
C VAL A 112 9.97 -5.54 -3.87
N ALA A 113 9.77 -4.30 -3.42
CA ALA A 113 8.73 -3.43 -3.94
C ALA A 113 8.96 -3.09 -5.44
N ALA A 114 10.21 -2.82 -5.83
CA ALA A 114 10.58 -2.59 -7.24
C ALA A 114 10.34 -3.82 -8.11
N VAL A 115 10.67 -5.03 -7.63
CA VAL A 115 10.40 -6.30 -8.33
C VAL A 115 8.89 -6.51 -8.48
N LEU A 116 8.10 -6.27 -7.43
CA LEU A 116 6.64 -6.38 -7.48
C LEU A 116 6.03 -5.42 -8.52
N ILE A 117 6.53 -4.19 -8.60
CA ILE A 117 6.12 -3.22 -9.63
C ILE A 117 6.59 -3.64 -11.02
N GLY A 118 7.84 -4.05 -11.17
CA GLY A 118 8.39 -4.49 -12.46
C GLY A 118 7.67 -5.73 -13.01
N ALA A 119 7.21 -6.61 -12.11
CA ALA A 119 6.42 -7.78 -12.42
C ALA A 119 4.92 -7.49 -12.64
N ASP A 120 4.49 -6.23 -12.68
CA ASP A 120 3.07 -5.83 -12.76
C ASP A 120 2.29 -6.56 -13.87
N ARG A 121 2.86 -6.72 -15.06
CA ARG A 121 2.18 -7.44 -16.16
C ARG A 121 1.91 -8.92 -15.83
N TRP A 122 2.91 -9.59 -15.24
CA TRP A 122 2.76 -10.99 -14.83
C TRP A 122 1.78 -11.11 -13.67
N LEU A 123 1.91 -10.21 -12.69
CA LEU A 123 1.04 -10.18 -11.51
C LEU A 123 -0.41 -9.90 -11.89
N LYS A 124 -0.66 -8.92 -12.78
CA LYS A 124 -2.00 -8.65 -13.32
C LYS A 124 -2.59 -9.89 -14.00
N ARG A 125 -1.85 -10.59 -14.84
CA ARG A 125 -2.33 -11.82 -15.49
C ARG A 125 -2.67 -12.89 -14.47
N TRP A 126 -1.79 -13.08 -13.49
CA TRP A 126 -2.01 -14.04 -12.41
C TRP A 126 -3.24 -13.70 -11.57
N VAL A 127 -3.38 -12.44 -11.14
CA VAL A 127 -4.55 -11.91 -10.42
C VAL A 127 -5.83 -12.11 -11.22
N THR A 128 -5.83 -11.74 -12.51
CA THR A 128 -7.03 -11.88 -13.36
C THR A 128 -7.41 -13.35 -13.55
N GLY A 129 -6.42 -14.24 -13.70
CA GLY A 129 -6.66 -15.69 -13.76
C GLY A 129 -7.22 -16.27 -12.46
N ARG A 130 -6.80 -15.74 -11.29
CA ARG A 130 -7.34 -16.14 -9.99
C ARG A 130 -8.78 -15.67 -9.76
N ILE A 131 -9.09 -14.43 -10.16
CA ILE A 131 -10.46 -13.91 -10.11
C ILE A 131 -11.39 -14.79 -10.95
N ALA A 132 -11.00 -15.14 -12.18
CA ALA A 132 -11.78 -16.02 -13.06
C ALA A 132 -11.97 -17.44 -12.50
N ALA A 133 -11.01 -17.96 -11.73
CA ALA A 133 -11.11 -19.27 -11.09
C ALA A 133 -11.99 -19.26 -9.83
N HIS A 134 -12.15 -18.10 -9.19
CA HIS A 134 -12.88 -17.94 -7.92
C HIS A 134 -14.40 -17.76 -8.06
N ASP A 135 -14.93 -17.61 -9.29
CA ASP A 135 -16.37 -17.63 -9.55
C ASP A 135 -17.05 -18.97 -9.17
N ALA A 136 -16.26 -20.02 -8.88
CA ALA A 136 -16.75 -21.35 -8.51
C ALA A 136 -16.66 -21.71 -7.01
N ALA A 137 -15.91 -20.95 -6.19
CA ALA A 137 -15.69 -21.27 -4.78
C ALA A 137 -15.86 -20.02 -3.92
N GLY A 138 -16.94 -19.97 -3.13
CA GLY A 138 -17.35 -18.81 -2.34
C GLY A 138 -16.23 -18.22 -1.47
N GLY A 139 -15.60 -17.16 -1.96
CA GLY A 139 -14.64 -16.36 -1.21
C GLY A 139 -15.33 -15.53 -0.13
N GLY A 140 -15.08 -15.89 1.13
CA GLY A 140 -15.74 -15.32 2.30
C GLY A 140 -15.09 -14.04 2.85
N THR A 141 -15.86 -13.30 3.66
CA THR A 141 -15.40 -12.09 4.36
C THR A 141 -14.22 -12.34 5.31
N ALA A 142 -14.10 -13.55 5.89
CA ALA A 142 -13.04 -13.88 6.84
C ALA A 142 -11.64 -14.00 6.19
N PRO A 143 -11.44 -14.74 5.08
CA PRO A 143 -10.20 -14.68 4.31
C PRO A 143 -9.79 -13.27 3.88
N ALA A 144 -10.74 -12.42 3.49
CA ALA A 144 -10.48 -11.02 3.16
C ALA A 144 -10.00 -10.20 4.38
N ALA A 145 -10.57 -10.45 5.57
CA ALA A 145 -10.13 -9.83 6.82
C ALA A 145 -8.69 -10.23 7.20
N ILE A 146 -8.32 -11.50 7.01
CA ILE A 146 -6.95 -11.99 7.25
C ILE A 146 -5.99 -11.34 6.25
N ALA A 147 -6.35 -11.31 4.97
CA ALA A 147 -5.57 -10.63 3.93
C ALA A 147 -5.35 -9.15 4.27
N ALA A 148 -6.39 -8.46 4.75
CA ALA A 148 -6.33 -7.08 5.18
C ALA A 148 -5.37 -6.89 6.36
N PHE A 149 -5.46 -7.74 7.39
CA PHE A 149 -4.54 -7.68 8.53
C PHE A 149 -3.08 -7.88 8.10
N VAL A 150 -2.79 -8.96 7.36
CA VAL A 150 -1.43 -9.31 6.93
C VAL A 150 -0.85 -8.22 6.01
N GLY A 151 -1.62 -7.80 5.01
CA GLY A 151 -1.21 -6.74 4.10
C GLY A 151 -0.97 -5.42 4.85
N SER A 152 -1.86 -5.04 5.75
CA SER A 152 -1.70 -3.81 6.52
C SER A 152 -0.60 -3.89 7.57
N THR A 153 -0.24 -5.07 8.11
CA THR A 153 0.97 -5.22 8.93
C THR A 153 2.22 -4.89 8.15
N TYR A 154 2.34 -5.38 6.91
CA TYR A 154 3.41 -4.94 6.03
C TYR A 154 3.32 -3.42 5.75
N GLY A 155 2.10 -2.94 5.49
CA GLY A 155 1.81 -1.53 5.20
C GLY A 155 2.23 -0.58 6.32
N GLY A 156 1.95 -0.93 7.58
CA GLY A 156 2.34 -0.18 8.76
C GLY A 156 3.84 -0.22 9.03
N PHE A 157 4.54 -1.25 8.55
CA PHE A 157 5.99 -1.36 8.69
C PHE A 157 6.75 -0.52 7.64
N PHE A 158 6.38 -0.62 6.35
CA PHE A 158 7.11 0.05 5.25
C PHE A 158 6.23 0.73 4.19
N GLY A 159 5.02 0.21 3.96
CA GLY A 159 4.05 0.84 3.05
C GLY A 159 4.37 0.77 1.55
N ALA A 160 5.62 0.58 1.11
CA ALA A 160 5.95 0.57 -0.31
C ALA A 160 5.36 -0.64 -1.05
N GLY A 161 4.64 -0.44 -2.14
CA GLY A 161 4.02 -1.57 -2.86
C GLY A 161 2.86 -2.23 -2.10
N LEU A 162 2.41 -1.65 -0.98
CA LEU A 162 1.26 -2.13 -0.19
C LEU A 162 0.03 -2.35 -1.07
N GLY A 163 -0.29 -1.41 -1.95
CA GLY A 163 -1.46 -1.53 -2.82
C GLY A 163 -1.38 -2.76 -3.74
N ILE A 164 -0.19 -3.12 -4.21
CA ILE A 164 0.04 -4.30 -5.04
C ILE A 164 -0.12 -5.58 -4.22
N ILE A 165 0.42 -5.59 -3.00
CA ILE A 165 0.30 -6.70 -2.07
C ILE A 165 -1.18 -6.95 -1.72
N LEU A 166 -1.93 -5.90 -1.35
CA LEU A 166 -3.35 -6.02 -1.06
C LEU A 166 -4.16 -6.48 -2.27
N LEU A 167 -3.87 -5.96 -3.47
CA LEU A 167 -4.49 -6.45 -4.71
C LEU A 167 -4.25 -7.95 -4.91
N ALA A 168 -3.00 -8.40 -4.75
CA ALA A 168 -2.64 -9.80 -4.91
C ALA A 168 -3.28 -10.71 -3.85
N LEU A 169 -3.37 -10.25 -2.59
CA LEU A 169 -4.01 -11.00 -1.51
C LEU A 169 -5.53 -11.07 -1.72
N TYR A 170 -6.18 -9.94 -2.00
CA TYR A 170 -7.63 -9.90 -2.23
C TYR A 170 -8.05 -10.65 -3.47
N ALA A 171 -7.27 -10.64 -4.55
CA ALA A 171 -7.53 -11.44 -5.75
C ALA A 171 -7.63 -12.95 -5.51
N GLN A 172 -7.07 -13.44 -4.40
CA GLN A 172 -7.14 -14.86 -4.04
C GLN A 172 -8.37 -15.20 -3.20
N VAL A 173 -9.08 -14.22 -2.65
CA VAL A 173 -10.10 -14.48 -1.63
C VAL A 173 -11.40 -13.70 -1.81
N VAL A 174 -11.38 -12.65 -2.64
CA VAL A 174 -12.54 -11.81 -2.94
C VAL A 174 -13.03 -12.14 -4.35
N PRO A 175 -14.23 -12.72 -4.51
CA PRO A 175 -14.79 -13.10 -5.81
C PRO A 175 -15.47 -11.87 -6.44
N GLU A 176 -14.67 -10.89 -6.86
CA GLU A 176 -15.15 -9.65 -7.45
C GLU A 176 -14.23 -9.21 -8.58
N SER A 177 -14.72 -8.30 -9.42
CA SER A 177 -13.90 -7.72 -10.48
C SER A 177 -12.68 -6.98 -9.93
N LEU A 178 -11.64 -6.88 -10.76
CA LEU A 178 -10.39 -6.18 -10.38
C LEU A 178 -10.66 -4.74 -9.92
N ALA A 179 -11.59 -4.02 -10.54
CA ALA A 179 -11.95 -2.65 -10.13
C ALA A 179 -12.51 -2.59 -8.70
N ARG A 180 -13.34 -3.58 -8.34
CA ARG A 180 -13.96 -3.69 -7.02
C ARG A 180 -12.98 -4.13 -5.95
N ILE A 181 -12.06 -5.03 -6.28
CA ILE A 181 -10.93 -5.39 -5.41
C ILE A 181 -10.00 -4.18 -5.22
N ASN A 182 -9.73 -3.43 -6.29
CA ASN A 182 -8.94 -2.20 -6.25
C ASN A 182 -9.57 -1.14 -5.35
N ALA A 183 -10.90 -1.09 -5.24
CA ALA A 183 -11.58 -0.19 -4.32
C ALA A 183 -11.41 -0.61 -2.86
N LEU A 184 -11.44 -1.92 -2.56
CA LEU A 184 -11.20 -2.43 -1.20
C LEU A 184 -9.78 -2.18 -0.70
N LYS A 185 -8.77 -2.12 -1.59
CA LYS A 185 -7.37 -1.85 -1.21
C LYS A 185 -7.15 -0.44 -0.65
N GLN A 186 -8.07 0.49 -0.92
CA GLN A 186 -7.96 1.88 -0.49
C GLN A 186 -8.43 2.10 0.95
N LEU A 187 -9.10 1.09 1.54
CA LEU A 187 -9.65 1.06 2.89
C LEU A 187 -8.62 0.55 3.90
#